data_AF-A0A963VLZ4-F1
#
_entry.id   AF-A0A963VLZ4-F1
#
_cell.length_a   1.000
_cell.length_b   1.000
_cell.length_c   1.000
_cell.angle_alpha   90.00
_cell.angle_beta   90.00
_cell.angle_gamma   90.00
#
_symmetry.space_group_name_H-M   'P 1'
#
loop_
_entity.id
_entity.type
_entity.pdbx_description
1 polymer ?
#
loop_
_entity_poly.entity_id
_entity_poly.type
_entity_poly.pdbx_seq_one_letter_code
_entity_poly.pdbx_strand_id
1 'polypeptide(L)' 'VFPETFGPFLLGNPAVREVFMRHHGDLLEADFWQGHKERIAQGHVFDVFPYDQEKRFITTA' A
#
# COMPACT_ATOMS: atom_id res chain seq x y z
N VAL A 1 -5.22 4.68 15.19
CA VAL A 1 -5.82 4.71 13.83
C VAL A 1 -6.43 3.35 13.60
N PHE A 2 -7.66 3.28 13.09
CA PHE A 2 -8.37 2.02 12.78
C PHE A 2 -8.56 1.94 11.26
N PRO A 3 -7.64 1.28 10.51
CA PRO A 3 -7.64 1.36 9.05
C PRO A 3 -8.91 0.77 8.39
N GLU A 4 -9.60 -0.13 9.07
CA GLU A 4 -10.86 -0.72 8.63
C GLU A 4 -11.95 0.34 8.43
N THR A 5 -11.86 1.44 9.19
CA THR A 5 -12.81 2.57 9.10
C THR A 5 -12.64 3.41 7.83
N PHE A 6 -11.55 3.22 7.08
CA PHE A 6 -11.37 3.88 5.78
C PHE A 6 -12.30 3.31 4.70
N GLY A 7 -12.71 2.05 4.83
CA GLY A 7 -13.57 1.37 3.84
C GLY A 7 -14.86 2.14 3.55
N PRO A 8 -15.70 2.45 4.56
CA PRO A 8 -16.93 3.23 4.36
C PRO A 8 -16.71 4.62 3.76
N PHE A 9 -15.56 5.26 4.03
CA PHE A 9 -15.27 6.62 3.56
C PHE A 9 -14.69 6.65 2.13
N LEU A 10 -13.73 5.77 1.83
CA LEU A 10 -13.02 5.75 0.55
C LEU A 10 -13.73 4.89 -0.51
N LEU A 11 -14.50 3.86 -0.08
CA LEU A 11 -14.97 2.78 -0.97
C LEU A 11 -16.50 2.74 -1.10
N GLY A 12 -17.15 3.91 -1.12
CA GLY A 12 -18.60 4.02 -1.29
C GLY A 12 -19.10 3.61 -2.68
N ASN A 13 -18.29 3.80 -3.74
CA ASN A 13 -18.61 3.35 -5.09
C ASN A 13 -18.22 1.85 -5.25
N PRO A 14 -19.17 0.96 -5.63
CA PRO A 14 -18.88 -0.47 -5.78
C PRO A 14 -17.75 -0.81 -6.75
N ALA A 15 -17.64 -0.10 -7.88
CA ALA A 15 -16.59 -0.35 -8.86
C ALA A 15 -15.19 0.02 -8.33
N VAL A 16 -15.11 1.13 -7.59
CA VAL A 16 -13.86 1.56 -6.92
C VAL A 16 -13.50 0.57 -5.81
N ARG A 17 -14.50 0.14 -5.02
CA ARG A 17 -14.31 -0.85 -3.95
C ARG A 17 -13.71 -2.15 -4.50
N GLU A 18 -14.24 -2.66 -5.61
CA GLU A 18 -13.74 -3.90 -6.22
C GLU A 18 -12.26 -3.80 -6.59
N VAL A 19 -11.88 -2.74 -7.33
CA VAL A 19 -10.50 -2.51 -7.75
C VAL A 19 -9.58 -2.30 -6.55
N PHE A 20 -10.02 -1.52 -5.56
CA PHE A 20 -9.25 -1.28 -4.35
C PHE A 20 -9.00 -2.58 -3.57
N MET A 21 -10.03 -3.39 -3.33
CA MET A 21 -9.86 -4.64 -2.58
C MET A 21 -8.95 -5.63 -3.33
N ARG A 22 -8.93 -5.59 -4.67
CA ARG A 22 -8.04 -6.43 -5.49
C ARG A 22 -6.55 -6.06 -5.34
N HIS A 23 -6.23 -4.78 -5.17
CA HIS A 23 -4.84 -4.30 -5.25
C HIS A 23 -4.28 -3.73 -3.93
N HIS A 24 -5.15 -3.24 -3.05
CA HIS A 24 -4.81 -2.42 -1.89
C HIS A 24 -5.65 -2.77 -0.64
N GLY A 25 -6.23 -3.97 -0.59
CA GLY A 25 -7.02 -4.41 0.57
C GLY A 25 -6.22 -4.42 1.88
N ASP A 26 -4.90 -4.65 1.79
CA ASP A 26 -3.95 -4.58 2.89
C ASP A 26 -3.90 -3.22 3.59
N LEU A 27 -4.27 -2.13 2.91
CA LEU A 27 -4.36 -0.79 3.52
C LEU A 27 -5.48 -0.68 4.57
N LEU A 28 -6.44 -1.60 4.59
CA LEU A 28 -7.48 -1.69 5.62
C LEU A 28 -7.06 -2.52 6.83
N GLU A 29 -5.89 -3.19 6.77
CA GLU A 29 -5.38 -4.04 7.84
C GLU A 29 -4.38 -3.26 8.71
N ALA A 30 -4.50 -3.39 10.03
CA ALA A 30 -3.60 -2.72 10.97
C ALA A 30 -2.12 -3.13 10.77
N ASP A 31 -1.87 -4.39 10.43
CA ASP A 31 -0.53 -4.97 10.31
C ASP A 31 0.31 -4.30 9.21
N PHE A 32 -0.32 -3.89 8.10
CA PHE A 32 0.35 -3.14 7.04
C PHE A 32 1.01 -1.87 7.60
N TRP A 33 0.25 -1.11 8.39
CA TRP A 33 0.69 0.17 8.93
C TRP A 33 1.69 0.00 10.07
N GLN A 34 1.51 -1.00 10.94
CA GLN A 34 2.49 -1.27 12.00
C GLN A 34 3.84 -1.68 11.41
N GLY A 35 3.85 -2.57 10.42
CA GLY A 35 5.09 -2.97 9.75
C GLY A 35 5.82 -1.80 9.08
N HIS A 36 5.09 -0.87 8.45
CA HIS A 36 5.70 0.36 7.92
C HIS A 36 6.29 1.23 9.02
N LYS A 37 5.55 1.46 10.11
CA LYS A 37 6.01 2.26 11.25
C LYS A 37 7.28 1.66 11.88
N GLU A 38 7.33 0.34 12.05
CA GLU A 38 8.49 -0.35 12.59
C GLU A 38 9.73 -0.19 11.72
N ARG A 39 9.60 -0.36 10.39
CA ARG A 39 10.70 -0.14 9.44
C ARG A 39 11.23 1.29 9.50
N ILE A 40 10.33 2.28 9.56
CA ILE A 40 10.73 3.70 9.71
C ILE A 40 11.48 3.90 11.02
N ALA A 41 10.99 3.32 12.14
CA ALA A 41 11.64 3.42 13.44
C ALA A 41 13.03 2.75 13.46
N GLN A 42 13.24 1.73 12.63
CA GLN A 42 14.53 1.07 12.42
C GLN A 42 15.47 1.85 11.47
N GLY A 43 15.07 3.04 11.00
CA GLY A 43 15.87 3.87 10.10
C GLY A 43 15.81 3.45 8.63
N HIS A 44 14.86 2.59 8.24
CA HIS A 44 14.69 2.20 6.84
C HIS A 44 14.20 3.39 6.01
N VAL A 45 14.87 3.64 4.88
CA VAL A 45 14.47 4.62 3.87
C VAL A 45 13.93 3.84 2.68
N PHE A 46 12.64 4.01 2.37
CA PHE A 46 12.01 3.36 1.22
C PHE A 46 12.43 4.03 -0.09
N ASP A 47 12.75 3.22 -1.09
CA ASP A 47 12.98 3.72 -2.45
C ASP A 47 11.68 4.25 -3.06
N VAL A 48 11.75 5.43 -3.69
CA VAL A 48 10.65 6.01 -4.46
C VAL A 48 11.11 6.18 -5.90
N PHE A 49 10.47 5.46 -6.81
CA PHE A 49 10.79 5.52 -8.24
C PHE A 49 9.78 6.42 -8.97
N PRO A 50 10.21 7.49 -9.66
CA PRO A 50 9.32 8.41 -10.37
C PRO A 50 8.92 7.89 -11.76
N TYR A 51 8.79 6.57 -11.92
CA TYR A 51 8.43 5.89 -13.16
C TYR A 51 7.83 4.52 -12.87
N ASP A 52 7.09 3.98 -13.85
CA ASP A 52 6.44 2.67 -13.75
C ASP A 52 7.45 1.54 -13.55
N GLN A 53 7.07 0.52 -12.76
CA GLN A 53 7.96 -0.59 -12.41
C GLN A 53 8.51 -1.33 -13.64
N GLU A 54 7.74 -1.42 -14.73
CA GLU A 54 8.14 -2.05 -16.00
C GLU A 54 9.33 -1.35 -16.70
N LYS A 55 9.60 -0.07 -16.36
CA LYS A 55 10.72 0.69 -16.90
C LYS A 55 12.01 0.47 -16.09
N ARG A 56 11.95 -0.26 -14.97
CA ARG A 56 13.11 -0.57 -14.15
C ARG A 56 14.03 -1.52 -14.90
N PHE A 57 15.33 -1.24 -14.90
CA PHE A 57 16.30 -2.19 -15.40
C PHE A 57 16.30 -3.43 -14.50
N ILE A 58 15.91 -4.58 -15.06
CA ILE A 58 16.05 -5.86 -14.40
C ILE A 58 17.46 -6.38 -14.66
N THR A 59 18.24 -6.56 -13.59
CA THR A 59 19.49 -7.30 -13.68
C THR A 59 19.14 -8.78 -13.62
N THR A 60 19.04 -9.43 -14.78
CA THR A 60 19.04 -10.89 -14.83
C THR A 60 20.47 -11.34 -14.56
N ALA A 61 20.70 -12.00 -13.41
CA ALA A 61 21.94 -12.73 -13.13
C ALA A 61 21.89 -14.11 -13.79
#